data_AF-A0ABD3TJ97-F1
#
_entry.id   AF-A0ABD3TJ97-F1
#
_cell.length_a   1.000
_cell.length_b   1.000
_cell.length_c   1.000
_cell.angle_alpha   90.00
_cell.angle_beta   90.00
_cell.angle_gamma   90.00
#
_symmetry.space_group_name_H-M   'P 1'
#
loop_
_entity.id
_entity.type
_entity.pdbx_description
1 polymer ?
#
loop_
_entity_poly.entity_id
_entity_poly.type
_entity_poly.pdbx_seq_one_letter_code
_entity_poly.pdbx_strand_id
1 'polypeptide(L)'
;MDISFALKFLSINIRVSPSLVENRTLRGLLGNMDNDKTNDLVQPSGYILPANSNESTIFRNFGELWRTNVNNSLFVYENGDSHATYQNTSFVPIFKDSYSPTQVTAAEDKCGGQDQVACVYDYLTTNDTLFAENTRDTNETFTVSSALAGTRCVCLAEPRP
;
A
#
# COMPACT_ATOMS: atom_id res chain seq x y z
N MET A 1 -12.41 8.65 -6.13
CA MET A 1 -11.02 8.19 -6.28
C MET A 1 -10.28 9.32 -6.93
N ASP A 2 -9.20 9.77 -6.31
CA ASP A 2 -8.38 10.88 -6.80
C ASP A 2 -6.97 10.34 -7.05
N ILE A 3 -6.49 10.50 -8.27
CA ILE A 3 -5.11 10.19 -8.64
C ILE A 3 -4.37 11.52 -8.76
N SER A 4 -3.30 11.67 -8.01
CA SER A 4 -2.45 12.85 -8.06
C SER A 4 -0.98 12.48 -8.19
N PHE A 5 -0.25 13.32 -8.92
CA PHE A 5 1.20 13.27 -8.98
C PHE A 5 1.71 14.44 -8.15
N ALA A 6 2.39 14.14 -7.06
CA ALA A 6 3.00 15.15 -6.19
C ALA A 6 4.32 14.63 -5.69
N LEU A 7 5.36 15.48 -5.67
CA LEU A 7 6.66 15.15 -5.08
C LEU A 7 7.29 13.85 -5.65
N LYS A 8 7.12 13.59 -6.95
CA LYS A 8 7.55 12.36 -7.65
C LYS A 8 6.87 11.06 -7.17
N PHE A 9 5.80 11.16 -6.39
CA PHE A 9 4.95 10.04 -6.03
C PHE A 9 3.68 10.03 -6.86
N LEU A 10 3.23 8.81 -7.19
CA LEU A 10 1.87 8.54 -7.57
C LEU A 10 1.06 8.33 -6.27
N SER A 11 0.10 9.21 -6.03
CA SER A 11 -0.84 9.09 -4.91
C SER A 11 -2.21 8.69 -5.44
N ILE A 12 -2.74 7.60 -4.92
CA ILE A 12 -4.10 7.14 -5.19
C ILE A 12 -4.89 7.24 -3.90
N ASN A 13 -5.89 8.11 -3.88
CA ASN A 13 -6.75 8.33 -2.73
C ASN A 13 -8.14 7.75 -3.01
N ILE A 14 -8.59 6.87 -2.14
CA ILE A 14 -9.91 6.25 -2.23
C ILE A 14 -10.76 6.79 -1.09
N ARG A 15 -11.90 7.37 -1.45
CA ARG A 15 -12.93 7.81 -0.52
C ARG A 15 -14.11 6.87 -0.68
N VAL A 16 -14.60 6.37 0.45
CA VAL A 16 -15.71 5.41 0.49
C VAL A 16 -16.89 6.05 1.20
N SER A 17 -18.11 5.80 0.72
CA SER A 17 -19.31 6.33 1.35
C SER A 17 -19.54 5.66 2.71
N PRO A 18 -20.03 6.39 3.73
CA PRO A 18 -20.31 5.81 5.05
C PRO A 18 -21.22 4.57 4.99
N SER A 19 -22.20 4.57 4.09
CA SER A 19 -23.11 3.44 3.89
C SER A 19 -22.43 2.12 3.52
N LEU A 20 -21.33 2.16 2.76
CA LEU A 20 -20.60 0.94 2.38
C LEU A 20 -19.81 0.36 3.56
N VAL A 21 -19.30 1.25 4.42
CA VAL A 21 -18.61 0.91 5.67
C VAL A 21 -19.60 0.34 6.68
N GLU A 22 -20.73 1.01 6.89
CA GLU A 22 -21.80 0.57 7.81
C GLU A 22 -22.37 -0.80 7.41
N ASN A 23 -22.56 -1.04 6.12
CA ASN A 23 -23.05 -2.32 5.61
C ASN A 23 -21.99 -3.45 5.62
N ARG A 24 -20.74 -3.17 6.02
CA ARG A 24 -19.63 -4.13 6.08
C ARG A 24 -19.44 -4.94 4.79
N THR A 25 -19.57 -4.26 3.64
CA THR A 25 -19.51 -4.91 2.32
C THR A 25 -18.12 -4.87 1.68
N LEU A 26 -17.25 -4.01 2.20
CA LEU A 26 -15.93 -3.74 1.65
C LEU A 26 -14.96 -4.88 1.94
N ARG A 27 -14.16 -5.20 0.94
CA ARG A 27 -13.10 -6.21 0.99
C ARG A 27 -12.17 -6.01 -0.19
N GLY A 28 -10.90 -6.32 -0.02
CA GLY A 28 -9.88 -6.17 -1.04
C GLY A 28 -8.52 -5.90 -0.43
N LEU A 29 -7.60 -5.38 -1.23
CA LEU A 29 -6.23 -5.05 -0.80
C LEU A 29 -6.16 -3.95 0.29
N LEU A 30 -7.24 -3.18 0.48
CA LEU A 30 -7.33 -2.12 1.49
C LEU A 30 -8.11 -2.54 2.75
N GLY A 31 -8.40 -3.83 2.90
CA GLY A 31 -9.12 -4.34 4.06
C GLY A 31 -10.64 -4.23 3.97
N ASN A 32 -11.31 -4.30 5.12
CA ASN A 32 -12.78 -4.27 5.22
C ASN A 32 -13.32 -2.96 5.84
N MET A 33 -12.41 -2.09 6.32
CA MET A 33 -12.70 -0.79 6.91
C MET A 33 -13.64 -0.83 8.13
N ASP A 34 -13.59 -1.88 8.94
CA ASP A 34 -14.44 -2.04 10.15
C ASP A 34 -13.82 -1.44 11.44
N ASN A 35 -12.72 -0.70 11.31
CA ASN A 35 -11.85 -0.16 12.37
C ASN A 35 -11.08 -1.21 13.19
N ASP A 36 -10.97 -2.45 12.73
CA ASP A 36 -10.14 -3.50 13.33
C ASP A 36 -9.05 -4.00 12.36
N LYS A 37 -7.85 -3.43 12.49
CA LYS A 37 -6.68 -3.80 11.68
C LYS A 37 -6.28 -5.28 11.79
N THR A 38 -6.74 -6.01 12.81
CA THR A 38 -6.34 -7.40 13.02
C THR A 38 -7.01 -8.36 12.05
N ASN A 39 -8.09 -7.91 11.39
CA ASN A 39 -8.91 -8.73 10.50
C ASN A 39 -8.94 -8.24 9.03
N ASP A 40 -8.12 -7.25 8.67
CA ASP A 40 -8.14 -6.62 7.35
C ASP A 40 -7.66 -7.53 6.21
N LEU A 41 -6.81 -8.53 6.49
CA LEU A 41 -6.27 -9.43 5.46
C LEU A 41 -7.26 -10.54 5.07
N VAL A 42 -8.48 -10.14 4.70
CA VAL A 42 -9.55 -11.02 4.25
C VAL A 42 -9.30 -11.45 2.80
N GLN A 43 -9.16 -12.74 2.56
CA GLN A 43 -9.06 -13.33 1.23
C GLN A 43 -10.41 -13.29 0.50
N PRO A 44 -10.45 -13.46 -0.83
CA PRO A 44 -11.70 -13.63 -1.58
C PRO A 44 -12.56 -14.82 -1.10
N SER A 45 -11.93 -15.84 -0.51
CA SER A 45 -12.59 -17.00 0.10
C SER A 45 -13.33 -16.67 1.41
N GLY A 46 -13.06 -15.52 2.01
CA GLY A 46 -13.51 -15.13 3.35
C GLY A 46 -12.58 -15.55 4.49
N TYR A 47 -11.50 -16.30 4.21
CA TYR A 47 -10.48 -16.60 5.21
C TYR A 47 -9.69 -15.34 5.59
N ILE A 48 -9.43 -15.17 6.88
CA ILE A 48 -8.66 -14.04 7.42
C ILE A 48 -7.23 -14.51 7.66
N LEU A 49 -6.28 -13.92 6.93
CA LEU A 49 -4.86 -14.15 7.14
C LEU A 49 -4.39 -13.39 8.40
N PRO A 50 -3.56 -13.98 9.28
CA PRO A 50 -3.08 -13.30 10.47
C PRO A 50 -2.32 -12.00 10.14
N ALA A 51 -2.64 -10.91 10.84
CA ALA A 51 -2.03 -9.60 10.61
C ALA A 51 -0.50 -9.55 10.88
N ASN A 52 0.04 -10.53 11.62
CA ASN A 52 1.47 -10.68 11.89
C ASN A 52 2.18 -11.61 10.89
N SER A 53 1.53 -11.98 9.78
CA SER A 53 2.15 -12.78 8.71
C SER A 53 3.32 -12.02 8.09
N ASN A 54 4.34 -12.75 7.65
CA ASN A 54 5.46 -12.14 6.93
C ASN A 54 5.03 -11.65 5.53
N GLU A 55 5.84 -10.75 4.95
CA GLU A 55 5.56 -10.11 3.65
C GLU A 55 5.37 -11.12 2.52
N SER A 56 6.18 -12.19 2.49
CA SER A 56 6.10 -13.22 1.46
C SER A 56 4.80 -14.02 1.50
N THR A 57 4.27 -14.27 2.70
CA THR A 57 2.95 -14.87 2.95
C THR A 57 1.83 -13.89 2.59
N ILE A 58 1.93 -12.61 2.98
CA ILE A 58 0.94 -11.59 2.60
C ILE A 58 0.86 -11.47 1.08
N PHE A 59 2.00 -11.48 0.38
CA PHE A 59 2.03 -11.46 -1.08
C PHE A 59 1.29 -12.67 -1.68
N ARG A 60 1.65 -13.91 -1.29
CA ARG A 60 1.12 -15.14 -1.93
C ARG A 60 -0.29 -15.49 -1.51
N ASN A 61 -0.57 -15.35 -0.22
CA ASN A 61 -1.79 -15.86 0.41
C ASN A 61 -2.81 -14.75 0.69
N PHE A 62 -2.57 -13.53 0.23
CA PHE A 62 -3.55 -12.44 0.28
C PHE A 62 -3.49 -11.57 -0.99
N GLY A 63 -2.35 -10.93 -1.28
CA GLY A 63 -2.23 -9.99 -2.40
C GLY A 63 -2.52 -10.63 -3.76
N GLU A 64 -1.86 -11.75 -4.07
CA GLU A 64 -2.05 -12.50 -5.31
C GLU A 64 -3.46 -13.07 -5.47
N LEU A 65 -4.13 -13.38 -4.37
CA LEU A 65 -5.51 -13.88 -4.43
C LEU A 65 -6.50 -12.80 -4.90
N TRP A 66 -6.17 -11.52 -4.70
CA TRP A 66 -6.95 -10.38 -5.19
C TRP A 66 -6.61 -9.96 -6.63
N ARG A 67 -5.70 -10.68 -7.31
CA ARG A 67 -5.38 -10.44 -8.72
C ARG A 67 -6.63 -10.60 -9.59
N THR A 68 -6.91 -9.60 -10.43
CA THR A 68 -8.00 -9.68 -11.42
C THR A 68 -7.64 -10.66 -12.54
N ASN A 69 -8.65 -11.12 -13.27
CA ASN A 69 -8.57 -11.89 -14.50
C ASN A 69 -9.33 -11.18 -15.63
N VAL A 70 -9.26 -11.75 -16.84
CA VAL A 70 -9.92 -11.18 -18.02
C VAL A 70 -11.43 -10.97 -17.87
N ASN A 71 -12.11 -11.75 -17.02
CA ASN A 71 -13.56 -11.66 -16.84
C ASN A 71 -13.99 -10.62 -15.78
N ASN A 72 -13.09 -10.21 -14.89
CA ASN A 72 -13.41 -9.26 -13.81
C ASN A 72 -12.58 -7.96 -13.87
N SER A 73 -11.72 -7.81 -14.88
CA SER A 73 -11.06 -6.54 -15.16
C SER A 73 -12.08 -5.49 -15.60
N LEU A 74 -11.94 -4.28 -15.06
CA LEU A 74 -12.78 -3.13 -15.42
C LEU A 74 -12.12 -2.22 -16.48
N PHE A 75 -10.88 -2.52 -16.88
CA PHE A 75 -10.17 -1.74 -17.87
C PHE A 75 -10.63 -2.07 -19.29
N VAL A 76 -10.62 -1.05 -20.15
CA VAL A 76 -10.82 -1.18 -21.59
C VAL A 76 -9.45 -1.31 -22.25
N TYR A 77 -9.32 -2.24 -23.19
CA TYR A 77 -8.07 -2.55 -23.88
C TYR A 77 -8.15 -2.16 -25.35
N GLU A 78 -7.03 -1.72 -25.93
CA GLU A 78 -6.93 -1.45 -27.36
C GLU A 78 -6.99 -2.75 -28.18
N ASN A 79 -7.19 -2.64 -29.49
CA ASN A 79 -7.28 -3.80 -30.36
C ASN A 79 -5.96 -4.58 -30.37
N GLY A 80 -6.01 -5.87 -30.02
CA GLY A 80 -4.84 -6.73 -29.89
C GLY A 80 -4.29 -6.82 -28.47
N ASP A 81 -4.71 -5.91 -27.57
CA ASP A 81 -4.35 -5.97 -26.16
C ASP A 81 -5.43 -6.65 -25.32
N SER A 82 -5.00 -7.14 -24.16
CA SER A 82 -5.88 -7.75 -23.19
C SER A 82 -5.37 -7.50 -21.79
N HIS A 83 -6.17 -7.96 -20.82
CA HIS A 83 -5.74 -8.07 -19.43
C HIS A 83 -4.36 -8.73 -19.27
N ALA A 84 -4.04 -9.74 -20.08
CA ALA A 84 -2.76 -10.44 -20.01
C ALA A 84 -1.57 -9.60 -20.52
N THR A 85 -1.79 -8.62 -21.41
CA THR A 85 -0.72 -7.77 -21.94
C THR A 85 -0.04 -6.96 -20.84
N TYR A 86 -0.80 -6.51 -19.86
CA TYR A 86 -0.32 -5.60 -18.80
C TYR A 86 -0.06 -6.33 -17.48
N GLN A 87 0.23 -7.63 -17.53
CA GLN A 87 0.53 -8.43 -16.34
C GLN A 87 1.83 -9.21 -16.47
N ASN A 88 2.57 -9.24 -15.37
CA ASN A 88 3.66 -10.19 -15.16
C ASN A 88 3.29 -11.11 -13.99
N THR A 89 2.83 -12.32 -14.29
CA THR A 89 2.45 -13.32 -13.28
C THR A 89 3.64 -14.07 -12.69
N SER A 90 4.82 -13.94 -13.30
CA SER A 90 6.06 -14.53 -12.79
C SER A 90 6.83 -13.56 -11.90
N PHE A 91 6.33 -12.34 -11.71
CA PHE A 91 6.95 -11.35 -10.83
C PHE A 91 6.88 -11.81 -9.38
N VAL A 92 8.03 -11.80 -8.72
CA VAL A 92 8.16 -12.06 -7.29
C VAL A 92 8.96 -10.91 -6.69
N PRO A 93 8.39 -10.14 -5.74
CA PRO A 93 9.14 -9.12 -5.03
C PRO A 93 10.33 -9.72 -4.29
N ILE A 94 11.36 -8.89 -4.09
CA ILE A 94 12.35 -9.16 -3.06
C ILE A 94 11.69 -8.82 -1.73
N PHE A 95 11.80 -9.70 -0.75
CA PHE A 95 11.18 -9.55 0.57
C PHE A 95 12.25 -9.34 1.64
N LYS A 96 11.89 -8.68 2.76
CA LYS A 96 12.83 -8.46 3.88
C LYS A 96 13.35 -9.79 4.46
N ASP A 97 12.53 -10.83 4.46
CA ASP A 97 12.86 -12.18 4.95
C ASP A 97 13.89 -12.93 4.09
N SER A 98 14.23 -12.40 2.91
CA SER A 98 15.27 -12.95 2.04
C SER A 98 16.69 -12.54 2.45
N TYR A 99 16.82 -11.65 3.43
CA TYR A 99 18.10 -11.15 3.95
C TYR A 99 18.42 -11.71 5.33
N SER A 100 19.70 -11.81 5.66
CA SER A 100 20.13 -12.20 7.00
C SER A 100 19.77 -11.12 8.03
N PRO A 101 19.56 -11.48 9.32
CA PRO A 101 19.31 -10.50 10.38
C PRO A 101 20.39 -9.42 10.45
N THR A 102 21.65 -9.77 10.20
CA THR A 102 22.78 -8.81 10.21
C THR A 102 22.66 -7.77 9.10
N GLN A 103 22.25 -8.18 7.89
CA GLN A 103 22.03 -7.24 6.78
C GLN A 103 20.84 -6.32 7.07
N VAL A 104 19.78 -6.86 7.66
CA VAL A 104 18.61 -6.09 8.09
C VAL A 104 19.00 -5.04 9.12
N THR A 105 19.71 -5.43 10.19
CA THR A 105 20.16 -4.47 11.22
C THR A 105 21.07 -3.40 10.64
N ALA A 106 22.00 -3.76 9.74
CA ALA A 106 22.85 -2.79 9.08
C ALA A 106 22.05 -1.78 8.23
N ALA A 107 21.00 -2.23 7.55
CA ALA A 107 20.10 -1.36 6.79
C ALA A 107 19.30 -0.43 7.72
N GLU A 108 18.79 -0.96 8.84
CA GLU A 108 18.06 -0.19 9.86
C GLU A 108 18.95 0.91 10.48
N ASP A 109 20.22 0.60 10.77
CA ASP A 109 21.20 1.56 11.26
C ASP A 109 21.48 2.69 10.25
N LYS A 110 21.55 2.36 8.94
CA LYS A 110 21.73 3.35 7.87
C LYS A 110 20.51 4.25 7.72
N CYS A 111 19.32 3.68 7.86
CA CYS A 111 18.08 4.40 7.67
C CYS A 111 17.63 5.21 8.89
N GLY A 112 18.24 5.00 10.05
CA GLY A 112 17.90 5.70 11.29
C GLY A 112 16.78 5.02 12.09
N GLY A 113 16.54 3.73 11.87
CA GLY A 113 15.61 2.92 12.66
C GLY A 113 14.78 1.93 11.85
N GLN A 114 14.12 1.02 12.56
CA GLN A 114 13.28 -0.04 11.97
C GLN A 114 11.98 0.50 11.36
N ASP A 115 11.51 1.65 11.83
CA ASP A 115 10.28 2.31 11.35
C ASP A 115 10.45 2.94 9.97
N GLN A 116 11.69 3.11 9.50
CA GLN A 116 12.02 3.67 8.19
C GLN A 116 11.93 2.60 7.08
N VAL A 117 10.79 1.89 7.03
CA VAL A 117 10.59 0.67 6.24
C VAL A 117 10.94 0.86 4.76
N ALA A 118 10.54 1.98 4.15
CA ALA A 118 10.83 2.27 2.74
C ALA A 118 12.33 2.45 2.47
N CYS A 119 13.04 3.17 3.35
CA CYS A 119 14.50 3.31 3.25
C CYS A 119 15.20 1.97 3.44
N VAL A 120 14.80 1.18 4.45
CA VAL A 120 15.41 -0.12 4.74
C VAL A 120 15.24 -1.06 3.55
N TYR A 121 14.05 -1.08 2.95
CA TYR A 121 13.78 -1.86 1.75
C TYR A 121 14.67 -1.46 0.57
N ASP A 122 14.74 -0.15 0.27
CA ASP A 122 15.53 0.37 -0.83
C ASP A 122 17.02 0.11 -0.62
N TYR A 123 17.54 0.26 0.60
CA TYR A 123 18.93 -0.09 0.89
C TYR A 123 19.20 -1.58 0.70
N LEU A 124 18.32 -2.46 1.21
CA LEU A 124 18.51 -3.90 1.07
C LEU A 124 18.52 -4.33 -0.41
N THR A 125 17.64 -3.75 -1.22
CA THR A 125 17.46 -4.15 -2.63
C THR A 125 18.45 -3.51 -3.60
N THR A 126 18.94 -2.30 -3.30
CA THR A 126 19.85 -1.55 -4.19
C THR A 126 21.29 -1.53 -3.69
N ASN A 127 21.50 -1.72 -2.39
CA ASN A 127 22.76 -1.48 -1.68
C ASN A 127 23.32 -0.06 -1.90
N ASP A 128 22.43 0.91 -2.15
CA ASP A 128 22.76 2.33 -2.35
C ASP A 128 22.23 3.17 -1.19
N THR A 129 23.14 3.66 -0.36
CA THR A 129 22.82 4.51 0.80
C THR A 129 22.15 5.81 0.39
N LEU A 130 22.63 6.47 -0.67
CA LEU A 130 22.09 7.75 -1.11
C LEU A 130 20.67 7.57 -1.66
N PHE A 131 20.43 6.49 -2.40
CA PHE A 131 19.09 6.17 -2.88
C PHE A 131 18.11 5.93 -1.71
N ALA A 132 18.51 5.11 -0.74
CA ALA A 132 17.70 4.81 0.43
C ALA A 132 17.41 6.06 1.31
N GLU A 133 18.41 6.90 1.55
CA GLU A 133 18.26 8.17 2.28
C GLU A 133 17.32 9.13 1.55
N ASN A 134 17.41 9.23 0.22
CA ASN A 134 16.48 10.03 -0.56
C ASN A 134 15.04 9.51 -0.42
N THR A 135 14.84 8.18 -0.38
CA THR A 135 13.51 7.59 -0.14
C THR A 135 12.97 7.97 1.23
N ARG A 136 13.79 7.90 2.29
CA ARG A 136 13.41 8.38 3.63
C ARG A 136 12.92 9.83 3.57
N ASP A 137 13.76 10.73 3.07
CA ASP A 137 13.49 12.17 3.08
C ASP A 137 12.24 12.51 2.25
N THR A 138 12.04 11.81 1.13
CA THR A 138 10.86 12.00 0.27
C THR A 138 9.59 11.48 0.96
N ASN A 139 9.68 10.34 1.68
CA ASN A 139 8.56 9.77 2.44
C ASN A 139 8.17 10.66 3.65
N GLU A 140 9.15 11.23 4.35
CA GLU A 140 8.92 12.22 5.41
C GLU A 140 8.21 13.47 4.87
N THR A 141 8.66 13.97 3.71
CA THR A 141 8.00 15.10 3.04
C THR A 141 6.55 14.78 2.65
N PHE A 142 6.29 13.56 2.16
CA PHE A 142 4.95 13.10 1.79
C PHE A 142 4.01 12.97 3.00
N THR A 143 4.48 12.37 4.10
CA THR A 143 3.69 12.23 5.34
C THR A 143 3.31 13.60 5.92
N VAL A 144 4.24 14.56 5.95
CA VAL A 144 3.94 15.94 6.38
C VAL A 144 2.93 16.60 5.43
N SER A 145 3.13 16.48 4.12
CA SER A 145 2.25 17.12 3.11
C SER A 145 0.83 16.53 3.12
N SER A 146 0.70 15.21 3.28
CA SER A 146 -0.60 14.53 3.36
C SER A 146 -1.37 14.85 4.63
N ALA A 147 -0.68 14.96 5.79
CA ALA A 147 -1.29 15.42 7.03
C ALA A 147 -1.86 16.85 6.92
N LEU A 148 -1.12 17.75 6.26
CA LEU A 148 -1.58 19.13 6.00
C LEU A 148 -2.77 19.17 5.03
N ALA A 149 -2.81 18.29 4.03
CA ALA A 149 -3.94 18.17 3.11
C ALA A 149 -5.21 17.63 3.80
N GLY A 150 -5.07 16.70 4.74
CA GLY A 150 -6.18 16.16 5.54
C GLY A 150 -6.82 17.15 6.52
N THR A 151 -6.14 18.27 6.83
CA THR A 151 -6.60 19.26 7.82
C THR A 151 -7.60 20.29 7.25
N ARG A 152 -7.91 20.27 5.95
CA ARG A 152 -8.91 21.17 5.34
C ARG A 152 -10.31 20.58 5.32
N CYS A 153 -10.89 20.39 6.51
CA CYS A 153 -12.34 20.42 6.67
C CYS A 153 -12.68 21.02 8.04
N VAL A 154 -12.40 22.32 8.21
CA VAL A 154 -13.07 23.10 9.26
C VAL A 154 -14.43 23.45 8.68
N CYS A 155 -15.48 22.76 9.13
CA CYS A 155 -16.84 23.24 8.96
C CYS A 155 -16.90 24.63 9.61
N LEU A 156 -16.99 25.69 8.80
CA LEU A 156 -17.44 26.98 9.29
C LEU A 156 -18.85 26.75 9.82
N ALA A 157 -19.00 26.73 11.15
CA ALA A 157 -20.31 26.69 11.78
C ALA A 157 -21.11 27.90 11.28
N GLU A 158 -22.28 27.65 10.70
CA GLU A 158 -23.23 28.71 10.36
C GLU A 158 -23.63 29.46 11.64
N PRO A 159 -23.77 30.80 11.60
CA PRO A 159 -24.30 31.54 12.74
C PRO A 159 -25.77 31.18 12.92
N ARG A 160 -26.12 30.67 14.11
CA ARG A 160 -27.51 30.48 14.53
C ARG A 160 -28.22 31.84 14.68
N PRO A 161 -29.54 31.88 14.41
CA PRO A 161 -30.31 33.12 14.16
C PRO A 161 -30.35 34.10 15.33
#